data_AF-A0A3D5H6H0-F1
#
_entry.id   AF-A0A3D5H6H0-F1
#
_cell.length_a   1.000
_cell.length_b   1.000
_cell.length_c   1.000
_cell.angle_alpha   90.00
_cell.angle_beta   90.00
_cell.angle_gamma   90.00
#
_symmetry.space_group_name_H-M   'P 1'
#
loop_
_entity.id
_entity.type
_entity.pdbx_description
1 polymer ?
#
loop_
_entity_poly.entity_id
_entity_poly.type
_entity_poly.pdbx_seq_one_letter_code
_entity_poly.pdbx_strand_id
1 'polypeptide(L)'
;GERTREGNDLLREMLEAGVITYGKAFLENMKSGGWDLSTVDKDALKESKLALVFGQMNEPPGARSRVGLTALTLAEYFRDSEGKDVLLFIDNIFRFVQAGSEVSALLGRMPSAVGYQPTLGTEMGELQERITSTKKGSITSVQAIYVPADDLTDPAPATTFAHLDATTVLSRQISELGIYPAVD
;
A
#
# COMPACT_ATOMS: atom_id res chain seq x y z
N GLY A 1 9.27 17.05 -1.76
CA GLY A 1 9.34 17.86 -0.54
C GLY A 1 8.65 17.15 0.60
N GLU A 2 7.31 17.13 0.59
CA GLU A 2 6.49 16.46 1.61
C GLU A 2 6.34 14.94 1.42
N ARG A 3 6.21 14.44 0.18
CA ARG A 3 5.92 13.01 -0.07
C ARG A 3 7.06 12.03 0.25
N THR A 4 8.29 12.52 0.41
CA THR A 4 9.45 11.71 0.83
C THR A 4 9.52 11.56 2.36
N ARG A 5 8.78 12.39 3.10
CA ARG A 5 8.70 12.39 4.57
C ARG A 5 7.72 11.33 5.08
N GLU A 6 6.56 11.17 4.43
CA GLU A 6 5.47 10.30 4.89
C GLU A 6 5.90 8.85 5.22
N GLY A 7 6.65 8.19 4.35
CA GLY A 7 7.06 6.79 4.60
C GLY A 7 8.08 6.63 5.73
N ASN A 8 9.04 7.56 5.82
CA ASN A 8 10.06 7.54 6.87
C ASN A 8 9.49 7.95 8.22
N ASP A 9 8.54 8.89 8.23
CA ASP A 9 7.85 9.37 9.43
C ASP A 9 6.94 8.26 9.98
N LEU A 10 6.18 7.57 9.12
CA LEU A 10 5.38 6.41 9.52
C LEU A 10 6.24 5.30 10.15
N LEU A 11 7.38 4.97 9.54
CA LEU A 11 8.29 3.98 10.12
C LEU A 11 8.81 4.40 11.50
N ARG A 12 9.15 5.68 11.68
CA ARG A 12 9.57 6.23 12.97
C ARG A 12 8.46 6.14 14.01
N GLU A 13 7.24 6.53 13.66
CA GLU A 13 6.08 6.41 14.53
C GLU A 13 5.83 4.97 14.96
N MET A 14 5.95 4.00 14.03
CA MET A 14 5.77 2.58 14.33
C MET A 14 6.88 2.00 15.22
N LEU A 15 8.11 2.51 15.09
CA LEU A 15 9.23 2.17 15.97
C LEU A 15 9.04 2.77 17.37
N GLU A 16 8.57 4.02 17.46
CA GLU A 16 8.31 4.70 18.73
C GLU A 16 7.12 4.10 19.48
N ALA A 17 6.07 3.70 18.75
CA ALA A 17 4.90 3.01 19.29
C ALA A 17 5.18 1.55 19.70
N GLY A 18 6.35 1.00 19.35
CA GLY A 18 6.73 -0.38 19.65
C GLY A 18 5.98 -1.43 18.83
N VAL A 19 5.42 -1.04 17.67
CA VAL A 19 4.79 -1.96 16.71
C VAL A 19 5.87 -2.68 15.90
N ILE A 20 6.92 -1.96 15.54
CA ILE A 20 8.16 -2.47 14.94
C ILE A 20 9.28 -2.30 15.97
N THR A 21 10.22 -3.23 16.04
CA THR A 21 11.39 -3.09 16.90
C THR A 21 12.67 -3.44 16.16
N TYR A 22 13.64 -2.52 16.17
CA TYR A 22 14.99 -2.73 15.62
C TYR A 22 16.04 -2.88 16.73
N GLY A 23 15.59 -3.09 17.98
CA GLY A 23 16.46 -3.15 19.15
C GLY A 23 16.71 -1.78 19.80
N LYS A 24 17.19 -1.82 21.05
CA LYS A 24 17.37 -0.61 21.89
C LYS A 24 18.44 0.33 21.34
N ALA A 25 19.55 -0.21 20.85
CA ALA A 25 20.65 0.58 20.30
C ALA A 25 20.21 1.42 19.09
N PHE A 26 19.46 0.81 18.16
CA PHE A 26 18.88 1.54 17.03
C PHE A 26 17.91 2.62 17.50
N LEU A 27 17.03 2.30 18.46
CA LEU A 27 16.02 3.26 18.94
C LEU A 27 16.66 4.48 19.63
N GLU A 28 17.71 4.30 20.42
CA GLU A 28 18.46 5.39 21.04
C GLU A 28 19.19 6.24 19.99
N ASN A 29 19.84 5.59 19.02
CA ASN A 29 20.46 6.28 17.89
C ASN A 29 19.43 7.13 17.14
N MET A 30 18.25 6.56 16.82
CA MET A 30 17.16 7.24 16.14
C MET A 30 16.66 8.47 16.92
N LYS A 31 16.47 8.34 18.23
CA LYS A 31 16.03 9.46 19.11
C LYS A 31 17.04 10.59 19.20
N SER A 32 18.34 10.29 19.03
CA SER A 32 19.39 11.30 18.91
C SER A 32 19.49 11.95 17.53
N GLY A 33 18.60 11.59 16.60
CA GLY A 33 18.58 12.08 15.21
C GLY A 33 19.39 11.24 14.23
N GLY A 34 19.96 10.12 14.68
CA GLY A 34 20.69 9.16 13.85
C GLY A 34 19.78 8.24 13.02
N TRP A 35 20.39 7.51 12.09
CA TRP A 35 19.74 6.45 11.32
C TRP A 35 20.76 5.38 10.92
N ASP A 36 21.39 4.77 11.92
CA ASP A 36 22.44 3.76 11.70
C ASP A 36 21.87 2.34 11.61
N LEU A 37 21.68 1.86 10.38
CA LEU A 37 21.17 0.52 10.10
C LEU A 37 22.09 -0.61 10.61
N SER A 38 23.36 -0.33 10.91
CA SER A 38 24.27 -1.34 11.47
C SER A 38 23.91 -1.73 12.91
N THR A 39 23.12 -0.90 13.59
CA THR A 39 22.68 -1.11 14.98
C THR A 39 21.37 -1.89 15.09
N VAL A 40 20.80 -2.33 13.95
CA VAL A 40 19.56 -3.12 13.92
C VAL A 40 19.82 -4.51 14.50
N ASP A 41 19.11 -4.82 15.57
CA ASP A 41 19.09 -6.15 16.20
C ASP A 41 18.12 -7.07 15.45
N LYS A 42 18.67 -8.10 14.80
CA LYS A 42 17.91 -9.08 14.03
C LYS A 42 17.06 -10.01 14.88
N ASP A 43 17.42 -10.22 16.15
CA ASP A 43 16.62 -11.04 17.05
C ASP A 43 15.45 -10.23 17.59
N ALA A 44 15.67 -8.97 17.95
CA ALA A 44 14.58 -8.05 18.27
C ALA A 44 13.60 -7.93 17.09
N LEU A 45 14.11 -7.77 15.85
CA LEU A 45 13.29 -7.61 14.64
C LEU A 45 12.19 -8.66 14.48
N LYS A 46 12.43 -9.91 14.90
CA LYS A 46 11.46 -11.01 14.82
C LYS A 46 10.19 -10.78 15.63
N GLU A 47 10.25 -9.92 16.65
CA GLU A 47 9.10 -9.56 17.48
C GLU A 47 8.23 -8.45 16.85
N SER A 48 8.64 -7.91 15.69
CA SER A 48 7.88 -6.88 14.97
C SER A 48 6.56 -7.43 14.43
N LYS A 49 5.50 -6.63 14.52
CA LYS A 49 4.13 -7.01 14.11
C LYS A 49 3.70 -6.44 12.76
N LEU A 50 4.55 -5.60 12.16
CA LEU A 50 4.25 -4.85 10.96
C LEU A 50 5.43 -4.92 9.99
N ALA A 51 5.12 -5.14 8.72
CA ALA A 51 6.04 -4.96 7.61
C ALA A 51 5.56 -3.80 6.74
N LEU A 52 6.47 -2.93 6.32
CA LEU A 52 6.16 -1.76 5.51
C LEU A 52 6.89 -1.87 4.16
N VAL A 53 6.18 -1.62 3.07
CA VAL A 53 6.74 -1.59 1.72
C VAL A 53 6.37 -0.25 1.09
N PHE A 54 7.38 0.53 0.70
CA PHE A 54 7.20 1.88 0.18
C PHE A 54 7.61 1.97 -1.28
N GLY A 55 6.86 2.76 -2.05
CA GLY A 55 7.20 3.20 -3.41
C GLY A 55 7.15 4.70 -3.48
N GLN A 56 8.29 5.37 -3.31
CA GLN A 56 8.29 6.82 -3.26
C GLN A 56 8.07 7.41 -4.66
N MET A 57 7.38 8.55 -4.76
CA MET A 57 7.06 9.15 -6.07
C MET A 57 8.28 9.64 -6.87
N ASN A 58 9.43 9.81 -6.21
CA ASN A 58 10.72 10.10 -6.84
C ASN A 58 11.43 8.84 -7.37
N GLU A 59 10.89 7.64 -7.12
CA GLU A 59 11.43 6.39 -7.66
C GLU A 59 10.86 6.11 -9.06
N PRO A 60 11.61 5.35 -9.90
CA PRO A 60 11.14 4.97 -11.22
C PRO A 60 9.76 4.29 -11.18
N PRO A 61 8.90 4.53 -12.17
CA PRO A 61 7.55 3.95 -12.20
C PRO A 61 7.58 2.41 -12.20
N GLY A 62 8.63 1.79 -12.74
CA GLY A 62 8.83 0.34 -12.66
C GLY A 62 9.06 -0.20 -11.24
N ALA A 63 9.68 0.59 -10.35
CA ALA A 63 9.80 0.23 -8.94
C ALA A 63 8.44 0.39 -8.23
N ARG A 64 7.77 1.52 -8.46
CA ARG A 64 6.45 1.81 -7.87
C ARG A 64 5.38 0.80 -8.26
N SER A 65 5.34 0.34 -9.51
CA SER A 65 4.37 -0.66 -9.97
C SER A 65 4.56 -2.03 -9.31
N ARG A 66 5.73 -2.30 -8.73
CA ARG A 66 6.00 -3.57 -8.03
C ARG A 66 5.66 -3.53 -6.55
N VAL A 67 5.50 -2.37 -5.93
CA VAL A 67 5.32 -2.22 -4.48
C VAL A 67 4.11 -3.00 -3.95
N GLY A 68 2.95 -2.87 -4.61
CA GLY A 68 1.75 -3.63 -4.23
C GLY A 68 1.95 -5.15 -4.34
N LEU A 69 2.60 -5.62 -5.40
CA LEU A 69 2.89 -7.04 -5.62
C LEU A 69 3.94 -7.58 -4.62
N THR A 70 4.90 -6.77 -4.23
CA THR A 70 5.91 -7.11 -3.20
C THR A 70 5.25 -7.21 -1.83
N ALA A 71 4.42 -6.23 -1.45
CA ALA A 71 3.65 -6.28 -0.20
C ALA A 71 2.75 -7.53 -0.14
N LEU A 72 2.11 -7.87 -1.26
CA LEU A 72 1.29 -9.06 -1.36
C LEU A 72 2.10 -10.36 -1.22
N THR A 73 3.29 -10.43 -1.83
CA THR A 73 4.20 -11.58 -1.67
C THR A 73 4.60 -11.78 -0.20
N LEU A 74 4.85 -10.69 0.54
CA LEU A 74 5.12 -10.76 1.98
C LEU A 74 3.89 -11.24 2.76
N ALA A 75 2.70 -10.73 2.44
CA ALA A 75 1.45 -11.16 3.07
C ALA A 75 1.16 -12.65 2.81
N GLU A 76 1.39 -13.12 1.58
CA GLU A 76 1.26 -14.53 1.22
C GLU A 76 2.26 -15.41 1.98
N TYR A 77 3.49 -14.95 2.20
CA TYR A 77 4.45 -15.68 3.03
C TYR A 77 3.91 -15.89 4.45
N PHE A 78 3.40 -14.83 5.09
CA PHE A 78 2.81 -14.92 6.42
C PHE A 78 1.56 -15.81 6.44
N ARG A 79 0.70 -15.73 5.41
CA ARG A 79 -0.49 -16.58 5.25
C ARG A 79 -0.14 -18.05 5.07
N ASP A 80 0.75 -18.37 4.12
CA ASP A 80 0.92 -19.72 3.60
C ASP A 80 2.03 -20.52 4.29
N SER A 81 3.09 -19.82 4.72
CA SER A 81 4.25 -20.41 5.40
C SER A 81 4.12 -20.33 6.91
N GLU A 82 3.66 -19.19 7.45
CA GLU A 82 3.48 -19.02 8.90
C GLU A 82 2.07 -19.32 9.39
N GLY A 83 1.08 -19.46 8.49
CA GLY A 83 -0.31 -19.78 8.87
C GLY A 83 -0.99 -18.64 9.62
N LYS A 84 -0.66 -17.39 9.31
CA LYS A 84 -1.19 -16.20 9.98
C LYS A 84 -2.35 -15.58 9.21
N ASP A 85 -3.25 -14.95 9.94
CA ASP A 85 -4.20 -13.99 9.39
C ASP A 85 -3.52 -12.62 9.27
N VAL A 86 -3.53 -12.06 8.07
CA VAL A 86 -2.79 -10.85 7.72
C VAL A 86 -3.76 -9.75 7.33
N LEU A 87 -3.61 -8.59 7.96
CA LEU A 87 -4.29 -7.36 7.53
C LEU A 87 -3.35 -6.57 6.60
N LEU A 88 -3.76 -6.40 5.35
CA LEU A 88 -3.01 -5.69 4.31
C LEU A 88 -3.60 -4.30 4.08
N PHE A 89 -2.84 -3.26 4.38
CA PHE A 89 -3.21 -1.88 4.07
C PHE A 89 -2.56 -1.41 2.76
N ILE A 90 -3.36 -0.85 1.85
CA ILE A 90 -2.87 -0.26 0.59
C ILE A 90 -3.34 1.20 0.53
N ASP A 91 -2.41 2.15 0.73
CA ASP A 91 -2.66 3.58 0.62
C ASP A 91 -1.77 4.22 -0.47
N ASN A 92 -2.26 4.42 -1.69
CA ASN A 92 -3.56 4.01 -2.21
C ASN A 92 -3.38 3.19 -3.48
N ILE A 93 -4.37 2.37 -3.82
CA ILE A 93 -4.31 1.46 -4.97
C ILE A 93 -4.22 2.22 -6.30
N PHE A 94 -4.68 3.47 -6.34
CA PHE A 94 -4.53 4.33 -7.52
C PHE A 94 -3.04 4.59 -7.86
N ARG A 95 -2.12 4.57 -6.88
CA ARG A 95 -0.67 4.66 -7.16
C ARG A 95 -0.14 3.49 -7.96
N PHE A 96 -0.69 2.29 -7.77
CA PHE A 96 -0.35 1.12 -8.57
C PHE A 96 -0.78 1.32 -10.03
N VAL A 97 -2.01 1.80 -10.26
CA VAL A 97 -2.53 2.11 -11.60
C VAL A 97 -1.72 3.22 -12.26
N GLN A 98 -1.44 4.31 -11.55
CA GLN A 98 -0.66 5.44 -12.07
C GLN A 98 0.74 4.98 -12.53
N ALA A 99 1.42 4.18 -11.72
CA ALA A 99 2.73 3.63 -12.07
C ALA A 99 2.63 2.70 -13.29
N GLY A 100 1.57 1.89 -13.40
CA GLY A 100 1.30 1.06 -14.58
C GLY A 100 1.14 1.86 -15.87
N SER A 101 0.36 2.95 -15.83
CA SER A 101 0.22 3.88 -16.97
C SER A 101 1.55 4.51 -17.37
N GLU A 102 2.36 4.95 -16.41
CA GLU A 102 3.69 5.52 -16.68
C GLU A 102 4.65 4.48 -17.31
N VAL A 103 4.67 3.24 -16.79
CA VAL A 103 5.46 2.14 -17.39
C VAL A 103 4.98 1.83 -18.81
N SER A 104 3.66 1.77 -19.03
CA SER A 104 3.07 1.49 -20.34
C SER A 104 3.45 2.55 -21.37
N ALA A 105 3.42 3.83 -20.99
CA ALA A 105 3.84 4.94 -21.84
C ALA A 105 5.33 4.86 -22.19
N LEU A 106 6.20 4.55 -21.22
CA LEU A 106 7.64 4.37 -21.46
C LEU A 106 7.95 3.21 -22.41
N LEU A 107 7.12 2.16 -22.41
CA LEU A 107 7.23 1.02 -23.31
C LEU A 107 6.60 1.26 -24.69
N GLY A 108 6.06 2.46 -24.95
CA GLY A 108 5.43 2.81 -26.22
C GLY A 108 4.13 2.05 -26.52
N ARG A 109 3.45 1.53 -25.49
CA ARG A 109 2.16 0.87 -25.66
C ARG A 109 1.08 1.93 -25.91
N MET A 110 0.19 1.66 -26.88
CA MET A 110 -0.96 2.54 -27.11
C MET A 110 -1.84 2.58 -25.86
N PRO A 111 -2.21 3.79 -25.35
CA PRO A 111 -3.16 3.91 -24.26
C PRO A 111 -4.53 3.34 -24.65
N SER A 112 -5.24 2.83 -23.65
CA SER A 112 -6.61 2.34 -23.76
C SER A 112 -7.60 3.43 -23.31
N ALA A 113 -8.74 3.02 -22.74
CA ALA A 113 -9.76 3.90 -22.19
C ALA A 113 -9.15 4.96 -21.25
N VAL A 114 -9.47 6.23 -21.52
CA VAL A 114 -9.15 7.39 -20.67
C VAL A 114 -7.63 7.56 -20.39
N GLY A 115 -6.76 6.97 -21.21
CA GLY A 115 -5.31 7.14 -21.09
C GLY A 115 -4.59 6.12 -20.20
N TYR A 116 -5.29 5.09 -19.72
CA TYR A 116 -4.69 4.00 -18.94
C TYR A 116 -4.00 2.95 -19.80
N GLN A 117 -3.16 2.13 -19.19
CA GLN A 117 -2.53 0.99 -19.83
C GLN A 117 -3.57 -0.04 -20.32
N PRO A 118 -3.39 -0.67 -21.49
CA PRO A 118 -4.32 -1.69 -22.00
C PRO A 118 -4.37 -2.95 -21.12
N THR A 119 -3.36 -3.14 -20.27
CA THR A 119 -3.23 -4.27 -19.33
C THR A 119 -3.87 -4.00 -17.97
N LEU A 120 -4.57 -2.87 -17.77
CA LEU A 120 -5.09 -2.45 -16.46
C LEU A 120 -5.92 -3.53 -15.77
N GLY A 121 -6.88 -4.12 -16.49
CA GLY A 121 -7.73 -5.18 -15.93
C GLY A 121 -6.95 -6.41 -15.49
N THR A 122 -5.98 -6.84 -16.30
CA THR A 122 -5.14 -7.99 -15.99
C THR A 122 -4.22 -7.70 -14.81
N GLU A 123 -3.55 -6.54 -14.78
CA GLU A 123 -2.65 -6.14 -13.69
C GLU A 123 -3.40 -5.96 -12.37
N MET A 124 -4.62 -5.41 -12.40
CA MET A 124 -5.46 -5.29 -11.22
C MET A 124 -5.91 -6.67 -10.73
N GLY A 125 -6.37 -7.53 -11.63
CA GLY A 125 -6.75 -8.90 -11.28
C GLY A 125 -5.59 -9.71 -10.69
N GLU A 126 -4.38 -9.57 -11.25
CA GLU A 126 -3.17 -10.21 -10.72
C GLU A 126 -2.87 -9.79 -9.27
N LEU A 127 -3.22 -8.56 -8.87
CA LEU A 127 -3.04 -8.09 -7.50
C LEU A 127 -4.21 -8.49 -6.61
N GLN A 128 -5.44 -8.22 -7.03
CA GLN A 128 -6.62 -8.36 -6.17
C GLN A 128 -6.99 -9.84 -5.92
N GLU A 129 -6.92 -10.70 -6.94
CA GLU A 129 -7.34 -12.11 -6.81
C GLU A 129 -6.44 -12.93 -5.87
N ARG A 130 -5.23 -12.45 -5.60
CA ARG A 130 -4.29 -13.05 -4.65
C ARG A 130 -4.61 -12.72 -3.19
N ILE A 131 -5.39 -11.66 -2.96
CA ILE A 131 -5.90 -11.27 -1.64
C ILE A 131 -7.09 -12.17 -1.31
N THR A 132 -6.79 -13.30 -0.69
CA THR A 132 -7.82 -14.30 -0.40
C THR A 132 -7.51 -15.11 0.86
N SER A 133 -8.53 -15.79 1.35
CA SER A 133 -8.45 -16.73 2.47
C SER A 133 -8.10 -18.13 1.97
N THR A 134 -7.22 -18.82 2.70
CA THR A 134 -6.88 -20.22 2.47
C THR A 134 -7.24 -21.06 3.70
N LYS A 135 -6.96 -22.37 3.65
CA LYS A 135 -7.14 -23.25 4.81
C LYS A 135 -6.12 -23.00 5.93
N LYS A 136 -5.04 -22.24 5.66
CA LYS A 136 -3.95 -22.00 6.61
C LYS A 136 -4.04 -20.64 7.30
N GLY A 137 -4.68 -19.66 6.65
CA GLY A 137 -4.80 -18.29 7.13
C GLY A 137 -5.47 -17.42 6.07
N SER A 138 -5.64 -16.14 6.37
CA SER A 138 -6.32 -15.19 5.49
C SER A 138 -5.49 -13.94 5.21
N ILE A 139 -5.76 -13.30 4.06
CA ILE A 139 -5.35 -11.91 3.83
C ILE A 139 -6.64 -11.10 3.70
N THR A 140 -6.84 -10.17 4.64
CA THR A 140 -7.91 -9.18 4.56
C THR A 140 -7.28 -7.86 4.14
N SER A 141 -7.81 -7.20 3.10
CA SER A 141 -7.26 -5.92 2.65
C SER A 141 -8.17 -4.74 2.97
N VAL A 142 -7.57 -3.62 3.35
CA VAL A 142 -8.21 -2.31 3.43
C VAL A 142 -7.43 -1.38 2.52
N GLN A 143 -8.10 -0.86 1.49
CA GLN A 143 -7.47 -0.12 0.42
C GLN A 143 -8.11 1.25 0.27
N ALA A 144 -7.29 2.30 0.30
CA ALA A 144 -7.74 3.62 -0.11
C ALA A 144 -7.85 3.64 -1.64
N ILE A 145 -8.96 4.16 -2.16
CA ILE A 145 -9.17 4.40 -3.59
C ILE A 145 -9.33 5.90 -3.77
N TYR A 146 -8.43 6.50 -4.54
CA TYR A 146 -8.61 7.86 -5.01
C TYR A 146 -9.52 7.85 -6.24
N VAL A 147 -10.67 8.54 -6.15
CA VAL A 147 -11.63 8.67 -7.25
C VAL A 147 -11.39 10.01 -7.95
N PRO A 148 -10.84 10.03 -9.18
CA PRO A 148 -10.58 11.28 -9.89
C PRO A 148 -11.87 12.05 -10.15
N ALA A 149 -11.89 13.33 -9.78
CA ALA A 149 -13.03 14.23 -9.99
C ALA A 149 -14.38 13.70 -9.45
N ASP A 150 -14.35 12.84 -8.43
CA ASP A 150 -15.54 12.19 -7.86
C ASP A 150 -16.32 11.33 -8.89
N ASP A 151 -15.67 10.89 -9.99
CA ASP A 151 -16.23 10.05 -11.05
C ASP A 151 -15.92 8.55 -10.85
N LEU A 152 -16.91 7.79 -10.39
CA LEU A 152 -16.82 6.33 -10.19
C LEU A 152 -16.75 5.53 -11.50
N THR A 153 -16.99 6.17 -12.65
CA THR A 153 -16.92 5.53 -13.97
C THR A 153 -15.52 5.58 -14.59
N ASP A 154 -14.57 6.29 -13.97
CA ASP A 154 -13.18 6.25 -14.39
C ASP A 154 -12.66 4.79 -14.37
N PRO A 155 -11.91 4.35 -15.40
CA PRO A 155 -11.44 2.97 -15.48
C PRO A 155 -10.65 2.48 -14.25
N ALA A 156 -9.89 3.35 -13.57
CA ALA A 156 -9.10 2.96 -12.41
C ALA A 156 -9.96 2.53 -11.21
N PRO A 157 -10.88 3.37 -10.67
CA PRO A 157 -11.81 2.94 -9.63
C PRO A 157 -12.75 1.85 -10.13
N ALA A 158 -13.30 1.95 -11.34
CA ALA A 158 -14.24 0.97 -11.88
C ALA A 158 -13.65 -0.45 -11.93
N THR A 159 -12.39 -0.60 -12.39
CA THR A 159 -11.70 -1.90 -12.42
C THR A 159 -11.41 -2.39 -11.01
N THR A 160 -11.03 -1.50 -10.08
CA THR A 160 -10.72 -1.88 -8.70
C THR A 160 -11.96 -2.36 -7.96
N PHE A 161 -13.08 -1.63 -8.08
CA PHE A 161 -14.33 -1.95 -7.38
C PHE A 161 -14.92 -3.30 -7.80
N ALA A 162 -14.65 -3.76 -9.02
CA ALA A 162 -15.07 -5.07 -9.49
C ALA A 162 -14.49 -6.23 -8.65
N HIS A 163 -13.42 -6.00 -7.88
CA HIS A 163 -12.77 -6.99 -7.03
C HIS A 163 -13.02 -6.80 -5.52
N LEU A 164 -13.71 -5.73 -5.11
CA LEU A 164 -13.91 -5.44 -3.69
C LEU A 164 -15.26 -5.94 -3.18
N ASP A 165 -15.24 -6.63 -2.04
CA ASP A 165 -16.46 -7.15 -1.40
C ASP A 165 -17.30 -6.07 -0.69
N ALA A 166 -16.66 -4.97 -0.28
CA ALA A 166 -17.31 -3.86 0.41
C ALA A 166 -16.59 -2.55 0.13
N THR A 167 -17.34 -1.45 0.16
CA THR A 167 -16.82 -0.09 0.02
C THR A 167 -17.39 0.81 1.11
N THR A 168 -16.61 1.79 1.53
CA THR A 168 -17.05 2.87 2.42
C THR A 168 -16.64 4.17 1.78
N VAL A 169 -17.60 5.03 1.49
CA VAL A 169 -17.35 6.30 0.81
C VAL A 169 -17.18 7.39 1.87
N LEU A 170 -16.07 8.13 1.77
CA LEU A 170 -15.84 9.32 2.59
C LEU A 170 -16.25 10.55 1.80
N SER A 171 -17.33 11.23 2.20
CA SER A 171 -17.92 12.32 1.40
C SER A 171 -17.45 13.70 1.85
N ARG A 172 -17.20 14.58 0.86
CA ARG A 172 -16.83 15.97 1.11
C ARG A 172 -17.96 16.72 1.82
N GLN A 173 -19.21 16.45 1.44
CA GLN A 173 -20.41 17.09 2.00
C GLN A 173 -20.56 16.85 3.51
N ILE A 174 -20.33 15.61 3.98
CA ILE A 174 -20.39 15.28 5.42
C ILE A 174 -19.21 15.91 6.17
N SER A 175 -18.02 15.92 5.57
CA SER A 175 -16.86 16.61 6.16
C SER A 175 -17.07 18.13 6.27
N GLU A 176 -17.76 18.77 5.31
CA GLU A 176 -18.08 20.20 5.35
C GLU A 176 -19.07 20.55 6.47
N LEU A 177 -19.86 19.57 6.94
CA LEU A 177 -20.72 19.68 8.12
C LEU A 177 -19.97 19.46 9.44
N GLY A 178 -18.66 19.15 9.40
CA GLY A 178 -17.82 18.92 10.58
C GLY A 178 -18.02 17.55 11.24
N ILE A 179 -18.60 16.58 10.53
CA ILE A 179 -18.85 15.22 11.04
C ILE A 179 -17.68 14.31 10.66
N TYR A 180 -17.09 13.64 11.67
CA TYR A 180 -15.94 12.75 11.50
C TYR A 180 -16.13 11.43 12.26
N PRO A 181 -15.87 10.25 11.64
CA PRO A 181 -15.47 10.08 10.24
C PRO A 181 -16.61 10.41 9.27
N ALA A 182 -16.27 11.02 8.12
CA ALA A 182 -17.23 11.52 7.14
C ALA A 182 -17.82 10.41 6.25
N VAL A 183 -18.41 9.39 6.88
CA VAL A 183 -18.96 8.20 6.22
C VAL A 183 -20.35 8.50 5.67
N ASP A 184 -20.54 8.23 4.37
CA ASP A 184 -21.83 8.23 3.68
C ASP A 184 -22.50 6.85 3.69
#